data_AF-A0A2D7KZD7-F1
#
_entry.id   AF-A0A2D7KZD7-F1
#
_cell.length_a   1.000
_cell.length_b   1.000
_cell.length_c   1.000
_cell.angle_alpha   90.00
_cell.angle_beta   90.00
_cell.angle_gamma   90.00
#
_symmetry.space_group_name_H-M   'P 1'
#
loop_
_entity.id
_entity.type
_entity.pdbx_description
1 polymer ?
#
loop_
_entity_poly.entity_id
_entity_poly.type
_entity_poly.pdbx_seq_one_letter_code
_entity_poly.pdbx_strand_id
1 'polypeptide(L)'
;MNILKHVTISLLSIGWTSSLFSVESSLESFLNEAVFEKQRLFNDQRYPNIVVTTKGTVLSVWGNNGIVVRRSEDGGKSWKHSITLAKSGYNGGGTIVDDNSGDILVFVEDKQPPAPLTIYRSQDDGKSWKAQSTIIEKDEAGNSPSMHMNEHGITLQHGHNKGRLLRPTRYYGPNGGKAEWPLQYTNAIYSDNGGKSWKTSKPFPEKGTGEAALVELSDGRIYYNSRLHWSEKPLNKRRREAWSYDGGESWKDWRIIEALPDGDQGRTYGCMGGLIRLPLKDRDIILFSNLDTDASHRERISVWASFDGGKSWPVKRLVDAGRSGYSSLAVGRNQSFSAGWIYLLYEHDPFKGAHIVRFNLTWVLNGTLTGDGAIPNLRLN
;
A
#
# COMPACT_ATOMS: atom_id res chain seq x y z
N MET A 1 -66.19 -36.74 -3.79
CA MET A 1 -64.96 -36.69 -2.97
C MET A 1 -63.80 -36.36 -3.89
N ASN A 2 -63.40 -35.09 -3.92
CA ASN A 2 -62.31 -34.57 -4.76
C ASN A 2 -60.96 -34.93 -4.13
N ILE A 3 -60.11 -35.63 -4.88
CA ILE A 3 -58.72 -35.89 -4.48
C ILE A 3 -57.84 -34.90 -5.24
N LEU A 4 -57.39 -33.86 -4.54
CA LEU A 4 -56.40 -32.89 -5.00
C LEU A 4 -55.04 -33.59 -5.18
N LYS A 5 -54.47 -33.53 -6.39
CA LYS A 5 -53.06 -33.87 -6.63
C LYS A 5 -52.20 -32.66 -6.24
N HIS A 6 -51.31 -32.82 -5.27
CA HIS A 6 -50.28 -31.83 -4.96
C HIS A 6 -49.08 -32.03 -5.91
N VAL A 7 -48.75 -30.98 -6.66
CA VAL A 7 -47.53 -30.89 -7.48
C VAL A 7 -46.49 -30.15 -6.66
N THR A 8 -45.44 -30.86 -6.25
CA THR A 8 -44.29 -30.26 -5.55
C THR A 8 -43.32 -29.69 -6.59
N ILE A 9 -43.33 -28.37 -6.78
CA ILE A 9 -42.31 -27.69 -7.59
C ILE A 9 -41.07 -27.51 -6.72
N SER A 10 -40.01 -28.26 -7.03
CA SER A 10 -38.70 -28.08 -6.40
C SER A 10 -37.97 -26.94 -7.13
N LEU A 11 -37.87 -25.77 -6.49
CA LEU A 11 -36.96 -24.71 -6.94
C LEU A 11 -35.53 -25.15 -6.65
N LEU A 12 -34.79 -25.54 -7.69
CA LEU A 12 -33.33 -25.60 -7.63
C LEU A 12 -32.79 -24.17 -7.54
N SER A 13 -32.39 -23.77 -6.35
CA SER A 13 -31.54 -22.60 -6.16
C SER A 13 -30.11 -23.01 -6.54
N ILE A 14 -29.68 -22.63 -7.74
CA ILE A 14 -28.27 -22.70 -8.14
C ILE A 14 -27.55 -21.61 -7.35
N GLY A 15 -27.04 -21.97 -6.17
CA GLY A 15 -26.13 -21.14 -5.41
C GLY A 15 -24.84 -21.00 -6.20
N TRP A 16 -24.61 -19.82 -6.78
CA TRP A 16 -23.28 -19.44 -7.25
C TRP A 16 -22.42 -19.18 -6.02
N THR A 17 -21.74 -20.22 -5.53
CA THR A 17 -20.60 -20.05 -4.64
C THR A 17 -19.48 -19.41 -5.47
N SER A 18 -19.42 -18.09 -5.46
CA SER A 18 -18.23 -17.36 -5.91
C SER A 18 -17.11 -17.74 -4.95
N SER A 19 -16.34 -18.75 -5.37
CA SER A 19 -15.09 -19.10 -4.73
C SER A 19 -14.17 -17.91 -4.96
N LEU A 20 -13.99 -17.08 -3.94
CA LEU A 20 -13.00 -16.00 -3.92
C LEU A 20 -11.62 -16.65 -3.91
N PHE A 21 -11.17 -17.07 -5.09
CA PHE A 21 -9.80 -17.51 -5.28
C PHE A 21 -8.91 -16.27 -5.19
N SER A 22 -7.89 -16.33 -4.34
CA SER A 22 -6.69 -15.52 -4.53
C SER A 22 -6.16 -15.87 -5.92
N VAL A 23 -6.37 -14.98 -6.90
CA VAL A 23 -6.00 -15.26 -8.28
C VAL A 23 -4.53 -14.92 -8.44
N GLU A 24 -3.69 -15.88 -8.06
CA GLU A 24 -2.26 -15.89 -8.36
C GLU A 24 -2.06 -15.54 -9.84
N SER A 25 -1.11 -14.65 -10.10
CA SER A 25 -0.70 -14.28 -11.45
C SER A 25 0.49 -15.14 -11.87
N SER A 26 0.57 -15.39 -13.17
CA SER A 26 1.76 -15.98 -13.76
C SER A 26 2.80 -14.88 -14.04
N LEU A 27 4.09 -15.20 -13.95
CA LEU A 27 5.16 -14.22 -14.16
C LEU A 27 5.12 -13.66 -15.60
N GLU A 28 4.70 -14.49 -16.56
CA GLU A 28 4.54 -14.17 -17.99
C GLU A 28 3.68 -12.92 -18.18
N SER A 29 2.63 -12.75 -17.37
CA SER A 29 1.72 -11.59 -17.47
C SER A 29 2.43 -10.25 -17.27
N PHE A 30 3.52 -10.23 -16.51
CA PHE A 30 4.34 -9.04 -16.25
C PHE A 30 5.56 -8.92 -17.16
N LEU A 31 5.88 -9.97 -17.93
CA LEU A 31 7.06 -10.08 -18.80
C LEU A 31 6.76 -9.87 -20.30
N ASN A 32 5.58 -9.33 -20.62
CA ASN A 32 5.24 -8.87 -21.98
C ASN A 32 6.17 -7.74 -22.45
N GLU A 33 5.99 -7.25 -23.68
CA GLU A 33 6.71 -6.07 -24.20
C GLU A 33 6.70 -4.91 -23.19
N ALA A 34 7.83 -4.23 -23.03
CA ALA A 34 7.97 -3.15 -22.06
C ALA A 34 6.93 -2.05 -22.33
N VAL A 35 6.10 -1.76 -21.34
CA VAL A 35 5.06 -0.74 -21.46
C VAL A 35 5.10 0.24 -20.29
N PHE A 36 4.86 1.52 -20.60
CA PHE A 36 4.78 2.61 -19.63
C PHE A 36 3.84 3.69 -20.15
N GLU A 37 2.88 4.07 -19.33
CA GLU A 37 1.94 5.13 -19.63
C GLU A 37 1.81 6.06 -18.42
N LYS A 38 1.77 7.37 -18.68
CA LYS A 38 1.67 8.42 -17.66
C LYS A 38 0.49 9.33 -17.96
N GLN A 39 -0.27 9.64 -16.93
CA GLN A 39 -1.34 10.64 -16.98
C GLN A 39 -1.38 11.46 -15.69
N ARG A 40 -1.83 12.71 -15.79
CA ARG A 40 -2.11 13.54 -14.62
C ARG A 40 -3.52 13.23 -14.11
N LEU A 41 -3.65 12.90 -12.84
CA LEU A 41 -4.92 12.48 -12.24
C LEU A 41 -5.54 13.57 -11.36
N PHE A 42 -4.72 14.35 -10.67
CA PHE A 42 -5.14 15.45 -9.80
C PHE A 42 -4.30 16.70 -10.04
N ASN A 43 -4.88 17.88 -9.76
CA ASN A 43 -4.28 19.20 -10.00
C ASN A 43 -4.13 20.02 -8.70
N ASP A 44 -4.42 19.40 -7.57
CA ASP A 44 -4.53 20.01 -6.25
C ASP A 44 -4.14 18.99 -5.17
N GLN A 45 -4.04 19.46 -3.93
CA GLN A 45 -3.89 18.61 -2.75
C GLN A 45 -2.67 17.66 -2.81
N ARG A 46 -2.69 16.65 -1.93
CA ARG A 46 -1.59 15.75 -1.56
C ARG A 46 -2.11 14.40 -1.06
N TYR A 47 -1.18 13.50 -0.76
CA TYR A 47 -1.38 12.23 -0.06
C TYR A 47 -2.00 11.11 -0.91
N PRO A 48 -1.16 10.46 -1.75
CA PRO A 48 -1.59 9.39 -2.64
C PRO A 48 -1.79 8.08 -1.89
N ASN A 49 -2.86 7.39 -2.23
CA ASN A 49 -2.97 5.96 -2.02
C ASN A 49 -3.65 5.32 -3.23
N ILE A 50 -3.18 4.17 -3.67
CA ILE A 50 -3.77 3.44 -4.81
C ILE A 50 -3.94 1.96 -4.44
N VAL A 51 -5.07 1.38 -4.83
CA VAL A 51 -5.38 -0.04 -4.62
C VAL A 51 -6.08 -0.60 -5.85
N VAL A 52 -6.05 -1.92 -6.01
CA VAL A 52 -6.85 -2.64 -7.00
C VAL A 52 -7.83 -3.57 -6.28
N THR A 53 -9.12 -3.38 -6.55
CA THR A 53 -10.19 -4.15 -5.90
C THR A 53 -10.17 -5.61 -6.33
N THR A 54 -10.93 -6.47 -5.64
CA THR A 54 -11.10 -7.88 -6.02
C THR A 54 -11.71 -8.06 -7.42
N LYS A 55 -12.35 -7.02 -7.98
CA LYS A 55 -12.89 -7.01 -9.36
C LYS A 55 -11.91 -6.48 -10.40
N GLY A 56 -10.70 -6.07 -10.00
CA GLY A 56 -9.71 -5.47 -10.89
C GLY A 56 -9.94 -3.98 -11.18
N THR A 57 -10.86 -3.32 -10.46
CA THR A 57 -11.03 -1.87 -10.53
C THR A 57 -9.85 -1.19 -9.87
N VAL A 58 -9.22 -0.23 -10.56
CA VAL A 58 -8.13 0.57 -9.98
C VAL A 58 -8.75 1.78 -9.27
N LEU A 59 -8.41 1.97 -7.99
CA LEU A 59 -8.91 3.06 -7.16
C LEU A 59 -7.77 3.93 -6.68
N SER A 60 -7.89 5.24 -6.91
CA SER A 60 -7.03 6.23 -6.26
C SER A 60 -7.80 6.89 -5.13
N VAL A 61 -7.14 7.08 -3.99
CA VAL A 61 -7.62 7.84 -2.83
C VAL A 61 -6.68 9.02 -2.63
N TRP A 62 -7.24 10.22 -2.53
CA TRP A 62 -6.46 11.46 -2.58
C TRP A 62 -7.09 12.53 -1.70
N GLY A 63 -6.25 13.31 -1.01
CA GLY A 63 -6.67 14.57 -0.40
C GLY A 63 -6.14 14.84 1.00
N ASN A 64 -6.01 16.12 1.31
CA ASN A 64 -5.60 16.65 2.61
C ASN A 64 -6.50 17.80 3.11
N ASN A 65 -7.61 18.05 2.43
CA ASN A 65 -8.66 18.96 2.84
C ASN A 65 -10.00 18.45 2.31
N GLY A 66 -10.38 17.26 2.75
CA GLY A 66 -11.40 16.44 2.12
C GLY A 66 -10.78 15.37 1.24
N ILE A 67 -11.50 14.24 1.12
CA ILE A 67 -10.99 13.02 0.53
C ILE A 67 -11.86 12.67 -0.67
N VAL A 68 -11.20 12.42 -1.78
CA VAL A 68 -11.83 12.01 -3.04
C VAL A 68 -11.29 10.66 -3.49
N VAL A 69 -12.15 9.92 -4.17
CA VAL A 69 -11.80 8.68 -4.85
C VAL A 69 -12.03 8.85 -6.35
N ARG A 70 -11.10 8.40 -7.18
CA ARG A 70 -11.36 8.16 -8.60
C ARG A 70 -11.25 6.67 -8.90
N ARG A 71 -12.02 6.21 -9.88
CA ARG A 71 -12.13 4.80 -10.27
C ARG A 71 -11.78 4.62 -11.73
N SER A 72 -11.07 3.55 -12.06
CA SER A 72 -10.85 3.07 -13.41
C SER A 72 -11.25 1.60 -13.51
N GLU A 73 -12.16 1.30 -14.44
CA GLU A 73 -12.68 -0.06 -14.69
C GLU A 73 -12.04 -0.71 -15.93
N ASP A 74 -11.11 0.00 -16.58
CA ASP A 74 -10.45 -0.40 -17.84
C ASP A 74 -8.92 -0.51 -17.69
N GLY A 75 -8.47 -0.87 -16.49
CA GLY A 75 -7.05 -1.10 -16.18
C GLY A 75 -6.22 0.18 -16.11
N GLY A 76 -6.82 1.31 -15.79
CA GLY A 76 -6.16 2.62 -15.66
C GLY A 76 -6.10 3.42 -16.95
N LYS A 77 -6.81 3.03 -18.02
CA LYS A 77 -6.84 3.80 -19.29
C LYS A 77 -7.63 5.09 -19.14
N SER A 78 -8.80 5.00 -18.51
CA SER A 78 -9.66 6.14 -18.23
C SER A 78 -10.11 6.17 -16.78
N TRP A 79 -10.43 7.37 -16.28
CA TRP A 79 -10.82 7.60 -14.90
C TRP A 79 -12.16 8.33 -14.85
N LYS A 80 -13.09 7.80 -14.06
CA LYS A 80 -14.37 8.45 -13.79
C LYS A 80 -14.19 9.72 -12.97
N HIS A 81 -15.24 10.55 -12.93
CA HIS A 81 -15.28 11.74 -12.08
C HIS A 81 -15.00 11.39 -10.62
N SER A 82 -14.43 12.36 -9.89
CA SER A 82 -14.14 12.22 -8.47
C SER A 82 -15.41 11.99 -7.65
N ILE A 83 -15.37 11.00 -6.77
CA ILE A 83 -16.39 10.70 -5.76
C ILE A 83 -15.88 11.28 -4.45
N THR A 84 -16.63 12.20 -3.85
CA THR A 84 -16.28 12.75 -2.53
C THR A 84 -16.59 11.71 -1.45
N LEU A 85 -15.55 11.25 -0.77
CA LEU A 85 -15.62 10.33 0.36
C LEU A 85 -15.83 11.09 1.68
N ALA A 86 -15.06 12.18 1.87
CA ALA A 86 -15.20 13.10 3.00
C ALA A 86 -15.03 14.55 2.52
N LYS A 87 -15.84 15.48 3.04
CA LYS A 87 -15.77 16.91 2.67
C LYS A 87 -14.62 17.66 3.34
N SER A 88 -14.06 17.08 4.39
CA SER A 88 -12.92 17.58 5.17
C SER A 88 -12.08 16.39 5.63
N GLY A 89 -10.90 16.67 6.18
CA GLY A 89 -10.00 15.65 6.72
C GLY A 89 -8.79 15.38 5.84
N TYR A 90 -7.90 14.55 6.38
CA TYR A 90 -6.59 14.18 5.88
C TYR A 90 -6.58 12.69 5.57
N ASN A 91 -6.14 12.33 4.37
CA ASN A 91 -6.04 10.92 3.97
C ASN A 91 -5.10 10.20 4.95
N GLY A 92 -5.55 9.19 5.67
CA GLY A 92 -4.67 8.43 6.56
C GLY A 92 -3.66 7.57 5.79
N GLY A 93 -3.81 7.39 4.48
CA GLY A 93 -3.18 6.26 3.81
C GLY A 93 -3.68 4.94 4.39
N GLY A 94 -2.99 3.83 4.15
CA GLY A 94 -3.44 2.53 4.66
C GLY A 94 -4.80 2.10 4.14
N THR A 95 -5.22 2.55 2.94
CA THR A 95 -6.41 2.01 2.26
C THR A 95 -6.27 0.50 2.15
N ILE A 96 -7.32 -0.25 2.46
CA ILE A 96 -7.28 -1.73 2.43
C ILE A 96 -8.41 -2.21 1.55
N VAL A 97 -8.09 -3.15 0.66
CA VAL A 97 -9.08 -4.03 0.03
C VAL A 97 -9.12 -5.29 0.88
N ASP A 98 -10.26 -5.58 1.50
CA ASP A 98 -10.48 -6.81 2.24
C ASP A 98 -10.74 -7.94 1.24
N ASP A 99 -9.72 -8.75 0.95
CA ASP A 99 -9.83 -9.84 -0.03
C ASP A 99 -10.81 -10.95 0.38
N ASN A 100 -11.23 -11.00 1.65
CA ASN A 100 -12.24 -11.96 2.11
C ASN A 100 -13.66 -11.58 1.68
N SER A 101 -13.95 -10.28 1.62
CA SER A 101 -15.32 -9.76 1.39
C SER A 101 -15.46 -8.96 0.10
N GLY A 102 -14.36 -8.38 -0.40
CA GLY A 102 -14.35 -7.37 -1.45
C GLY A 102 -14.67 -5.96 -0.93
N ASP A 103 -14.87 -5.78 0.37
CA ASP A 103 -15.06 -4.46 0.98
C ASP A 103 -13.75 -3.66 0.94
N ILE A 104 -13.88 -2.33 0.99
CA ILE A 104 -12.74 -1.41 0.89
C ILE A 104 -12.81 -0.43 2.06
N LEU A 105 -11.72 -0.29 2.79
CA LEU A 105 -11.60 0.59 3.95
C LEU A 105 -10.66 1.75 3.64
N VAL A 106 -11.10 2.98 3.91
CA VAL A 106 -10.30 4.20 3.83
C VAL A 106 -10.29 4.88 5.19
N PHE A 107 -9.12 5.33 5.63
CA PHE A 107 -8.88 5.92 6.94
C PHE A 107 -8.74 7.43 6.77
N VAL A 108 -9.49 8.23 7.52
CA VAL A 108 -9.49 9.69 7.41
C VAL A 108 -9.34 10.31 8.79
N GLU A 109 -8.26 11.06 9.00
CA GLU A 109 -8.06 11.84 10.22
C GLU A 109 -8.61 13.26 10.03
N ASP A 110 -9.27 13.82 11.04
CA ASP A 110 -9.97 15.12 10.90
C ASP A 110 -9.05 16.29 10.54
N LYS A 111 -7.77 16.19 10.93
CA LYS A 111 -6.72 17.19 10.68
C LYS A 111 -5.36 16.51 10.59
N GLN A 112 -4.30 17.30 10.44
CA GLN A 112 -2.93 16.80 10.49
C GLN A 112 -2.73 15.95 11.77
N PRO A 113 -2.35 14.67 11.63
CA PRO A 113 -2.26 13.73 12.73
C PRO A 113 -1.29 14.12 13.85
N PRO A 114 -1.55 13.68 15.10
CA PRO A 114 -2.65 12.80 15.52
C PRO A 114 -4.00 13.55 15.68
N ALA A 115 -5.09 12.93 15.23
CA ALA A 115 -6.44 13.47 15.31
C ALA A 115 -7.51 12.36 15.41
N PRO A 116 -8.77 12.72 15.74
CA PRO A 116 -9.87 11.76 15.64
C PRO A 116 -9.94 11.15 14.24
N LEU A 117 -10.26 9.85 14.20
CA LEU A 117 -10.24 9.02 13.00
C LEU A 117 -11.66 8.58 12.64
N THR A 118 -11.99 8.71 11.36
CA THR A 118 -13.15 8.05 10.76
C THR A 118 -12.68 7.02 9.73
N ILE A 119 -13.21 5.80 9.81
CA ILE A 119 -13.04 4.79 8.76
C ILE A 119 -14.26 4.84 7.84
N TYR A 120 -14.04 4.92 6.54
CA TYR A 120 -15.08 4.81 5.53
C TYR A 120 -14.98 3.46 4.84
N ARG A 121 -16.12 2.79 4.67
CA ARG A 121 -16.25 1.51 3.98
C ARG A 121 -17.01 1.67 2.69
N SER A 122 -16.52 1.04 1.63
CA SER A 122 -17.29 0.73 0.43
C SER A 122 -17.53 -0.78 0.35
N GLN A 123 -18.76 -1.16 -0.02
CA GLN A 123 -19.18 -2.55 -0.23
C GLN A 123 -19.63 -2.80 -1.67
N ASP A 124 -19.39 -1.81 -2.54
CA ASP A 124 -19.90 -1.77 -3.91
C ASP A 124 -18.79 -1.40 -4.91
N ASP A 125 -17.58 -1.89 -4.64
CA ASP A 125 -16.41 -1.72 -5.49
C ASP A 125 -15.95 -0.25 -5.61
N GLY A 126 -16.07 0.51 -4.51
CA GLY A 126 -15.64 1.90 -4.39
C GLY A 126 -16.63 2.93 -4.89
N LYS A 127 -17.87 2.53 -5.24
CA LYS A 127 -18.87 3.42 -5.84
C LYS A 127 -19.56 4.31 -4.81
N SER A 128 -19.81 3.81 -3.60
CA SER A 128 -20.35 4.56 -2.47
C SER A 128 -19.60 4.23 -1.19
N TRP A 129 -19.64 5.16 -0.24
CA TRP A 129 -18.85 5.11 1.00
C TRP A 129 -19.73 5.47 2.19
N LYS A 130 -19.57 4.72 3.28
CA LYS A 130 -20.26 4.96 4.55
C LYS A 130 -19.25 4.97 5.69
N ALA A 131 -19.42 5.91 6.63
CA ALA A 131 -18.65 5.88 7.86
C ALA A 131 -18.94 4.59 8.64
N GLN A 132 -17.90 4.00 9.19
CA GLN A 132 -17.94 2.77 9.95
C GLN A 132 -17.47 3.04 11.38
N SER A 133 -18.27 2.62 12.36
CA SER A 133 -17.82 2.56 13.74
C SER A 133 -16.77 1.46 13.92
N THR A 134 -15.68 1.78 14.59
CA THR A 134 -14.59 0.83 14.84
C THR A 134 -14.01 1.07 16.23
N ILE A 135 -13.40 0.02 16.79
CA ILE A 135 -12.58 0.13 17.99
C ILE A 135 -11.13 -0.09 17.57
N ILE A 136 -10.25 0.83 17.94
CA ILE A 136 -8.80 0.67 17.74
C ILE A 136 -8.16 0.65 19.13
N GLU A 137 -7.60 -0.49 19.49
CA GLU A 137 -6.93 -0.69 20.77
C GLU A 137 -5.58 0.05 20.79
N LYS A 138 -5.14 0.44 21.99
CA LYS A 138 -3.79 0.96 22.20
C LYS A 138 -2.76 -0.17 22.09
N ASP A 139 -1.49 0.18 21.94
CA ASP A 139 -0.41 -0.80 22.07
C ASP A 139 -0.21 -1.25 23.52
N GLU A 140 0.72 -2.19 23.73
CA GLU A 140 1.04 -2.76 25.05
C GLU A 140 1.51 -1.71 26.08
N ALA A 141 2.00 -0.56 25.62
CA ALA A 141 2.43 0.55 26.47
C ALA A 141 1.32 1.59 26.70
N GLY A 142 0.10 1.34 26.21
CA GLY A 142 -1.03 2.25 26.33
C GLY A 142 -0.99 3.44 25.35
N ASN A 143 -0.16 3.35 24.32
CA ASN A 143 -0.02 4.39 23.29
C ASN A 143 -1.02 4.18 22.15
N SER A 144 -1.63 5.27 21.69
CA SER A 144 -2.58 5.23 20.59
C SER A 144 -1.85 5.25 19.23
N PRO A 145 -2.18 4.33 18.29
CA PRO A 145 -1.70 4.44 16.93
C PRO A 145 -2.37 5.62 16.21
N SER A 146 -1.65 6.22 15.26
CA SER A 146 -2.15 7.22 14.33
C SER A 146 -1.91 6.76 12.89
N MET A 147 -2.82 7.16 12.01
CA MET A 147 -2.88 6.63 10.67
C MET A 147 -1.90 7.29 9.70
N HIS A 148 -1.45 8.51 9.98
CA HIS A 148 -0.70 9.40 9.09
C HIS A 148 0.06 8.75 7.92
N MET A 149 -0.50 8.92 6.72
CA MET A 149 0.13 8.81 5.39
C MET A 149 0.97 7.55 5.17
N ASN A 150 0.49 6.38 5.59
CA ASN A 150 1.16 5.11 5.29
C ASN A 150 0.78 4.58 3.90
N GLU A 151 1.57 3.67 3.36
CA GLU A 151 1.17 2.90 2.17
C GLU A 151 -0.13 2.10 2.45
N HIS A 152 -0.80 1.64 1.39
CA HIS A 152 -1.97 0.79 1.50
C HIS A 152 -1.68 -0.43 2.39
N GLY A 153 -2.72 -0.88 3.08
CA GLY A 153 -2.62 -2.13 3.86
C GLY A 153 -2.94 -3.34 2.98
N ILE A 154 -2.79 -4.51 3.57
CA ILE A 154 -2.96 -5.79 2.89
C ILE A 154 -3.97 -6.68 3.63
N THR A 155 -4.54 -7.64 2.91
CA THR A 155 -5.14 -8.83 3.50
C THR A 155 -4.14 -9.98 3.43
N LEU A 156 -3.81 -10.60 4.56
CA LEU A 156 -2.90 -11.74 4.59
C LEU A 156 -3.50 -12.94 3.85
N GLN A 157 -2.69 -13.58 3.01
CA GLN A 157 -3.06 -14.69 2.14
C GLN A 157 -2.48 -16.03 2.61
N HIS A 158 -1.50 -16.00 3.52
CA HIS A 158 -0.74 -17.18 3.94
C HIS A 158 -0.78 -17.40 5.46
N GLY A 159 -0.39 -18.61 5.87
CA GLY A 159 -0.21 -18.97 7.27
C GLY A 159 -1.50 -19.00 8.12
N HIS A 160 -1.31 -19.05 9.44
CA HIS A 160 -2.40 -19.15 10.42
C HIS A 160 -3.30 -17.90 10.47
N ASN A 161 -2.75 -16.74 10.13
CA ASN A 161 -3.45 -15.45 10.15
C ASN A 161 -4.04 -15.06 8.78
N LYS A 162 -4.17 -16.01 7.85
CA LYS A 162 -4.82 -15.75 6.55
C LYS A 162 -6.20 -15.10 6.75
N GLY A 163 -6.46 -14.05 6.00
CA GLY A 163 -7.67 -13.23 6.07
C GLY A 163 -7.57 -12.01 6.99
N ARG A 164 -6.54 -11.93 7.83
CA ARG A 164 -6.25 -10.74 8.65
C ARG A 164 -6.02 -9.51 7.78
N LEU A 165 -6.65 -8.39 8.12
CA LEU A 165 -6.32 -7.08 7.57
C LEU A 165 -5.15 -6.49 8.36
N LEU A 166 -4.16 -5.94 7.67
CA LEU A 166 -2.95 -5.39 8.29
C LEU A 166 -2.54 -4.09 7.59
N ARG A 167 -2.23 -3.04 8.36
CA ARG A 167 -1.65 -1.81 7.81
C ARG A 167 -0.65 -1.15 8.75
N PRO A 168 0.37 -0.45 8.21
CA PRO A 168 1.30 0.34 9.02
C PRO A 168 0.59 1.48 9.75
N THR A 169 1.08 1.87 10.92
CA THR A 169 0.65 3.03 11.72
C THR A 169 1.87 3.69 12.36
N ARG A 170 1.64 4.78 13.09
CA ARG A 170 2.70 5.49 13.82
C ARG A 170 2.24 5.95 15.18
N TYR A 171 3.15 5.95 16.14
CA TYR A 171 3.02 6.69 17.40
C TYR A 171 3.83 7.99 17.37
N TYR A 172 3.21 9.09 17.79
CA TYR A 172 3.77 10.44 17.73
C TYR A 172 4.47 10.90 19.01
N GLY A 173 4.49 10.08 20.07
CA GLY A 173 4.83 10.59 21.40
C GLY A 173 3.63 11.31 22.04
N PRO A 174 3.73 11.68 23.32
CA PRO A 174 2.64 12.33 24.05
C PRO A 174 2.22 13.69 23.46
N ASN A 175 3.16 14.50 22.99
CA ASN A 175 2.91 15.85 22.48
C ASN A 175 3.14 15.99 20.97
N GLY A 176 3.81 15.02 20.34
CA GLY A 176 4.11 15.08 18.92
C GLY A 176 5.29 15.98 18.58
N GLY A 177 5.47 16.23 17.28
CA GLY A 177 6.49 17.16 16.78
C GLY A 177 7.92 16.63 16.80
N LYS A 178 8.88 17.53 16.55
CA LYS A 178 10.30 17.18 16.34
C LYS A 178 11.04 16.84 17.63
N ALA A 179 10.70 17.51 18.73
CA ALA A 179 11.34 17.30 20.03
C ALA A 179 11.15 15.86 20.55
N GLU A 180 10.07 15.19 20.15
CA GLU A 180 9.75 13.83 20.55
C GLU A 180 10.13 12.77 19.50
N TRP A 181 10.87 13.13 18.44
CA TRP A 181 11.38 12.14 17.47
C TRP A 181 12.08 10.93 18.12
N PRO A 182 12.88 11.07 19.20
CA PRO A 182 13.46 9.91 19.89
C PRO A 182 12.44 8.96 20.54
N LEU A 183 11.21 9.42 20.79
CA LEU A 183 10.12 8.63 21.39
C LEU A 183 9.19 8.01 20.33
N GLN A 184 9.19 8.58 19.12
CA GLN A 184 8.30 8.18 18.03
C GLN A 184 8.72 6.86 17.41
N TYR A 185 7.75 6.15 16.85
CA TYR A 185 8.00 4.92 16.11
C TYR A 185 6.84 4.61 15.18
N THR A 186 7.14 3.83 14.14
CA THR A 186 6.13 3.14 13.36
C THR A 186 5.75 1.81 14.02
N ASN A 187 4.55 1.31 13.71
CA ASN A 187 4.04 0.00 14.10
C ASN A 187 2.94 -0.40 13.11
N ALA A 188 2.02 -1.27 13.47
CA ALA A 188 0.85 -1.57 12.64
C ALA A 188 -0.41 -1.70 13.48
N ILE A 189 -1.54 -1.71 12.79
CA ILE A 189 -2.79 -2.23 13.33
C ILE A 189 -3.27 -3.40 12.48
N TYR A 190 -3.95 -4.35 13.12
CA TYR A 190 -4.50 -5.52 12.45
C TYR A 190 -5.91 -5.87 12.92
N SER A 191 -6.70 -6.46 12.03
CA SER A 191 -8.08 -6.86 12.28
C SER A 191 -8.38 -8.24 11.74
N ASP A 192 -8.94 -9.09 12.59
CA ASP A 192 -9.38 -10.45 12.25
C ASP A 192 -10.91 -10.55 12.05
N ASN A 193 -11.63 -9.42 12.06
CA ASN A 193 -13.09 -9.37 11.94
C ASN A 193 -13.58 -8.38 10.87
N GLY A 194 -12.79 -8.25 9.81
CA GLY A 194 -13.08 -7.39 8.67
C GLY A 194 -13.05 -5.91 9.01
N GLY A 195 -12.27 -5.48 10.00
CA GLY A 195 -12.08 -4.06 10.36
C GLY A 195 -13.05 -3.50 11.42
N LYS A 196 -13.86 -4.34 12.08
CA LYS A 196 -14.78 -3.90 13.16
C LYS A 196 -14.02 -3.52 14.44
N SER A 197 -12.97 -4.28 14.76
CA SER A 197 -12.00 -3.91 15.78
C SER A 197 -10.57 -4.16 15.31
N TRP A 198 -9.64 -3.37 15.82
CA TRP A 198 -8.23 -3.41 15.48
C TRP A 198 -7.38 -3.51 16.73
N LYS A 199 -6.42 -4.43 16.70
CA LYS A 199 -5.33 -4.49 17.68
C LYS A 199 -4.12 -3.72 17.16
N THR A 200 -3.34 -3.16 18.07
CA THR A 200 -2.10 -2.48 17.73
C THR A 200 -0.91 -3.39 17.97
N SER A 201 -0.03 -3.51 16.98
CA SER A 201 1.17 -4.34 17.07
C SER A 201 2.26 -3.69 17.92
N LYS A 202 3.26 -4.49 18.26
CA LYS A 202 4.45 -3.99 18.96
C LYS A 202 5.14 -2.89 18.13
N PRO A 203 5.84 -1.95 18.80
CA PRO A 203 6.65 -0.94 18.12
C PRO A 203 7.63 -1.55 17.13
N PHE A 204 7.89 -0.86 16.02
CA PHE A 204 9.09 -1.10 15.23
C PHE A 204 10.33 -0.93 16.13
N PRO A 205 11.37 -1.76 15.99
CA PRO A 205 12.45 -1.79 16.99
C PRO A 205 13.26 -0.48 17.06
N GLU A 206 13.46 0.19 15.93
CA GLU A 206 14.12 1.51 15.89
C GLU A 206 13.11 2.67 16.11
N LYS A 207 13.42 3.52 17.11
CA LYS A 207 12.73 4.80 17.34
C LYS A 207 13.16 5.89 16.34
N GLY A 208 12.32 6.89 16.16
CA GLY A 208 12.49 7.93 15.14
C GLY A 208 11.95 7.54 13.77
N THR A 209 11.39 6.34 13.63
CA THR A 209 10.72 5.86 12.42
C THR A 209 9.39 6.55 12.19
N GLY A 210 8.91 6.52 10.94
CA GLY A 210 7.67 7.18 10.52
C GLY A 210 6.88 6.34 9.54
N GLU A 211 6.18 7.01 8.61
CA GLU A 211 5.40 6.37 7.56
C GLU A 211 6.12 5.19 6.89
N ALA A 212 5.35 4.14 6.70
CA ALA A 212 5.86 2.85 6.30
C ALA A 212 4.95 2.18 5.28
N ALA A 213 5.45 1.06 4.78
CA ALA A 213 4.79 0.14 3.89
C ALA A 213 5.10 -1.30 4.32
N LEU A 214 4.24 -2.25 3.96
CA LEU A 214 4.45 -3.66 4.27
C LEU A 214 3.90 -4.55 3.16
N VAL A 215 4.48 -5.73 3.01
CA VAL A 215 4.01 -6.77 2.08
C VAL A 215 4.17 -8.13 2.75
N GLU A 216 3.25 -9.05 2.46
CA GLU A 216 3.38 -10.45 2.85
C GLU A 216 4.11 -11.23 1.76
N LEU A 217 5.15 -11.98 2.15
CA LEU A 217 5.90 -12.88 1.28
C LEU A 217 5.16 -14.21 1.06
N SER A 218 5.60 -14.95 0.04
CA SER A 218 5.07 -16.28 -0.30
C SER A 218 5.14 -17.31 0.84
N ASP A 219 6.06 -17.12 1.79
CA ASP A 219 6.19 -17.96 2.98
C ASP A 219 5.40 -17.46 4.21
N GLY A 220 4.61 -16.39 4.06
CA GLY A 220 3.78 -15.79 5.11
C GLY A 220 4.52 -14.85 6.06
N ARG A 221 5.84 -14.67 5.91
CA ARG A 221 6.54 -13.59 6.62
C ARG A 221 6.10 -12.24 6.05
N ILE A 222 6.08 -11.22 6.90
CA ILE A 222 5.77 -9.86 6.46
C ILE A 222 7.06 -9.05 6.44
N TYR A 223 7.38 -8.50 5.28
CA TYR A 223 8.45 -7.52 5.11
C TYR A 223 7.88 -6.11 5.37
N TYR A 224 8.52 -5.38 6.27
CA TYR A 224 8.12 -4.05 6.70
C TYR A 224 9.18 -3.04 6.31
N ASN A 225 8.81 -1.91 5.71
CA ASN A 225 9.73 -0.89 5.23
C ASN A 225 9.32 0.51 5.74
N SER A 226 10.20 1.21 6.44
CA SER A 226 9.90 2.49 7.08
C SER A 226 10.85 3.60 6.67
N ARG A 227 10.31 4.82 6.62
CA ARG A 227 11.10 6.05 6.59
C ARG A 227 11.63 6.39 7.97
N LEU A 228 12.60 7.30 8.03
CA LEU A 228 13.11 7.87 9.27
C LEU A 228 12.92 9.39 9.33
N HIS A 229 12.65 9.89 10.53
CA HIS A 229 12.59 11.32 10.87
C HIS A 229 13.75 11.82 11.70
N TRP A 230 14.31 10.94 12.53
CA TRP A 230 15.25 11.38 13.54
C TRP A 230 16.65 11.49 12.97
N SER A 231 17.12 12.74 12.83
CA SER A 231 18.38 13.09 12.20
C SER A 231 19.63 12.43 12.77
N GLU A 232 19.61 12.08 14.05
CA GLU A 232 20.78 11.62 14.80
C GLU A 232 21.06 10.12 14.61
N LYS A 233 20.17 9.41 13.91
CA LYS A 233 20.41 8.01 13.57
C LYS A 233 21.44 7.86 12.46
N PRO A 234 22.23 6.76 12.47
CA PRO A 234 23.15 6.48 11.38
C PRO A 234 22.39 6.30 10.05
N LEU A 235 23.02 6.72 8.95
CA LEU A 235 22.49 6.61 7.59
C LEU A 235 21.00 7.01 7.52
N ASN A 236 20.65 8.15 8.12
CA ASN A 236 19.28 8.60 8.29
C ASN A 236 18.51 8.91 6.98
N LYS A 237 19.22 8.94 5.86
CA LYS A 237 18.67 9.13 4.50
C LYS A 237 18.41 7.81 3.77
N ARG A 238 18.37 6.70 4.51
CA ARG A 238 18.15 5.34 4.01
C ARG A 238 16.95 4.70 4.66
N ARG A 239 16.30 3.79 3.94
CA ARG A 239 15.12 3.08 4.47
C ARG A 239 15.53 2.12 5.58
N ARG A 240 14.57 1.84 6.47
CA ARG A 240 14.66 0.76 7.47
C ARG A 240 13.78 -0.39 7.01
N GLU A 241 14.24 -1.62 7.23
CA GLU A 241 13.37 -2.80 7.18
C GLU A 241 13.26 -3.48 8.53
N ALA A 242 12.20 -4.27 8.69
CA ALA A 242 12.07 -5.30 9.71
C ALA A 242 11.15 -6.41 9.19
N TRP A 243 11.07 -7.50 9.94
CA TRP A 243 10.34 -8.71 9.57
C TRP A 243 9.34 -9.08 10.67
N SER A 244 8.13 -9.50 10.29
CA SER A 244 7.21 -10.19 11.19
C SER A 244 7.08 -11.66 10.79
N TYR A 245 7.03 -12.51 11.81
CA TYR A 245 6.90 -13.96 11.73
C TYR A 245 5.60 -14.46 12.38
N ASP A 246 4.73 -13.52 12.80
CA ASP A 246 3.56 -13.75 13.65
C ASP A 246 2.32 -13.00 13.11
N GLY A 247 2.24 -12.82 11.79
CA GLY A 247 1.09 -12.18 11.16
C GLY A 247 0.93 -10.69 11.49
N GLY A 248 2.04 -10.00 11.74
CA GLY A 248 2.10 -8.55 11.95
C GLY A 248 1.97 -8.09 13.39
N GLU A 249 2.08 -8.99 14.37
CA GLU A 249 1.95 -8.68 15.80
C GLU A 249 3.26 -8.13 16.40
N SER A 250 4.42 -8.58 15.91
CA SER A 250 5.72 -8.07 16.29
C SER A 250 6.72 -7.97 15.14
N TRP A 251 7.75 -7.13 15.33
CA TRP A 251 8.76 -6.82 14.32
C TRP A 251 10.15 -7.16 14.85
N LYS A 252 10.94 -7.88 14.05
CA LYS A 252 12.27 -8.40 14.40
C LYS A 252 13.25 -8.16 13.26
N ASP A 253 14.53 -8.43 13.53
CA ASP A 253 15.60 -8.48 12.53
C ASP A 253 15.69 -7.23 11.66
N TRP A 254 15.52 -6.07 12.31
CA TRP A 254 15.53 -4.80 11.61
C TRP A 254 16.94 -4.43 11.14
N ARG A 255 17.04 -3.78 9.98
CA ARG A 255 18.31 -3.23 9.46
C ARG A 255 18.10 -1.96 8.64
N ILE A 256 19.20 -1.25 8.41
CA ILE A 256 19.28 -0.15 7.44
C ILE A 256 19.50 -0.73 6.05
N ILE A 257 18.75 -0.25 5.06
CA ILE A 257 18.85 -0.69 3.67
C ILE A 257 19.66 0.34 2.90
N GLU A 258 20.96 0.09 2.73
CA GLU A 258 21.90 1.04 2.12
C GLU A 258 21.52 1.43 0.69
N ALA A 259 20.95 0.50 -0.08
CA ALA A 259 20.54 0.70 -1.46
C ALA A 259 19.29 1.60 -1.61
N LEU A 260 18.42 1.68 -0.60
CA LEU A 260 17.14 2.37 -0.72
C LEU A 260 17.20 3.80 -0.18
N PRO A 261 16.95 4.82 -1.02
CA PRO A 261 16.91 6.20 -0.56
C PRO A 261 15.66 6.47 0.29
N ASP A 262 15.76 7.47 1.17
CA ASP A 262 14.66 7.94 2.00
C ASP A 262 14.41 9.44 1.82
N GLY A 263 13.89 9.83 0.66
CA GLY A 263 13.54 11.22 0.36
C GLY A 263 14.71 12.09 -0.09
N ASP A 264 14.59 13.41 0.11
CA ASP A 264 15.63 14.36 -0.29
C ASP A 264 16.90 14.19 0.55
N GLN A 265 18.05 14.50 -0.03
CA GLN A 265 19.35 14.30 0.64
C GLN A 265 19.82 15.56 1.38
N GLY A 266 19.05 16.64 1.39
CA GLY A 266 19.40 17.89 2.08
C GLY A 266 18.80 18.01 3.48
N ARG A 267 17.76 17.22 3.78
CA ARG A 267 17.03 17.25 5.04
C ARG A 267 16.98 15.86 5.64
N THR A 268 16.77 15.82 6.95
CA THR A 268 16.72 14.59 7.74
C THR A 268 15.29 14.04 7.86
N TYR A 269 14.42 14.40 6.91
CA TYR A 269 12.99 14.18 6.97
C TYR A 269 12.55 13.29 5.81
N GLY A 270 12.63 11.98 6.05
CA GLY A 270 12.38 10.94 5.06
C GLY A 270 11.04 11.07 4.34
N CYS A 271 10.88 10.33 3.27
CA CYS A 271 9.69 10.40 2.42
C CYS A 271 8.92 9.09 2.48
N MET A 272 7.59 9.15 2.58
CA MET A 272 6.79 7.97 2.32
C MET A 272 7.06 7.49 0.89
N GLY A 273 7.17 6.18 0.76
CA GLY A 273 7.38 5.50 -0.51
C GLY A 273 6.42 4.32 -0.60
N GLY A 274 6.17 3.88 -1.84
CA GLY A 274 5.23 2.80 -2.08
C GLY A 274 5.91 1.43 -2.14
N LEU A 275 5.16 0.37 -1.85
CA LEU A 275 5.67 -1.00 -1.82
C LEU A 275 4.59 -2.00 -2.23
N ILE A 276 4.93 -2.92 -3.13
CA ILE A 276 4.07 -4.06 -3.50
C ILE A 276 4.91 -5.32 -3.69
N ARG A 277 4.25 -6.47 -3.51
CA ARG A 277 4.75 -7.76 -4.01
C ARG A 277 3.91 -8.13 -5.23
N LEU A 278 4.56 -8.63 -6.29
CA LEU A 278 3.81 -9.25 -7.38
C LEU A 278 3.09 -10.49 -6.84
N PRO A 279 1.82 -10.74 -7.22
CA PRO A 279 1.02 -11.83 -6.69
C PRO A 279 1.41 -13.17 -7.34
N LEU A 280 2.66 -13.57 -7.18
CA LEU A 280 3.26 -14.79 -7.72
C LEU A 280 3.32 -15.86 -6.63
N LYS A 281 3.06 -17.11 -7.02
CA LYS A 281 3.01 -18.26 -6.10
C LYS A 281 4.36 -18.69 -5.58
N ASP A 282 5.36 -18.71 -6.45
CA ASP A 282 6.59 -19.48 -6.32
C ASP A 282 7.83 -18.62 -6.05
N ARG A 283 7.67 -17.29 -5.99
CA ARG A 283 8.77 -16.34 -5.82
C ARG A 283 8.28 -15.00 -5.29
N ASP A 284 9.19 -14.26 -4.66
CA ASP A 284 8.93 -12.94 -4.10
C ASP A 284 9.65 -11.85 -4.89
N ILE A 285 8.93 -11.29 -5.86
CA ILE A 285 9.34 -10.07 -6.56
C ILE A 285 8.64 -8.89 -5.90
N ILE A 286 9.44 -8.00 -5.29
CA ILE A 286 8.96 -6.83 -4.57
C ILE A 286 9.37 -5.59 -5.35
N LEU A 287 8.45 -4.64 -5.49
CA LEU A 287 8.75 -3.33 -6.05
C LEU A 287 8.58 -2.26 -4.99
N PHE A 288 9.50 -1.29 -5.01
CA PHE A 288 9.52 -0.14 -4.12
C PHE A 288 9.58 1.14 -4.94
N SER A 289 8.92 2.21 -4.47
CA SER A 289 9.02 3.53 -5.08
C SER A 289 9.45 4.58 -4.07
N ASN A 290 10.45 5.39 -4.44
CA ASN A 290 10.85 6.58 -3.68
C ASN A 290 11.68 7.52 -4.57
N LEU A 291 12.17 8.58 -3.98
CA LEU A 291 12.91 9.66 -4.63
C LEU A 291 14.40 9.33 -4.67
N ASP A 292 14.95 9.20 -5.89
CA ASP A 292 16.36 8.86 -6.13
C ASP A 292 17.11 10.08 -6.64
N THR A 293 17.58 10.89 -5.71
CA THR A 293 18.25 12.16 -5.98
C THR A 293 19.37 12.41 -4.99
N ASP A 294 20.38 13.17 -5.41
CA ASP A 294 21.40 13.75 -4.53
C ASP A 294 21.05 15.19 -4.12
N ALA A 295 19.93 15.73 -4.63
CA ALA A 295 19.51 17.10 -4.38
C ALA A 295 18.98 17.30 -2.95
N SER A 296 19.02 18.56 -2.51
CA SER A 296 18.43 19.02 -1.23
C SER A 296 16.93 19.29 -1.31
N HIS A 297 16.25 18.72 -2.30
CA HIS A 297 14.80 18.75 -2.47
C HIS A 297 14.32 17.46 -3.11
N ARG A 298 13.02 17.21 -3.00
CA ARG A 298 12.37 16.00 -3.50
C ARG A 298 12.11 16.07 -5.00
N GLU A 299 12.62 15.08 -5.73
CA GLU A 299 12.49 14.92 -7.18
C GLU A 299 12.86 13.48 -7.57
N ARG A 300 12.76 13.16 -8.87
CA ARG A 300 13.30 11.91 -9.42
C ARG A 300 12.64 10.65 -8.83
N ILE A 301 11.31 10.64 -8.82
CA ILE A 301 10.56 9.45 -8.41
C ILE A 301 10.95 8.26 -9.30
N SER A 302 11.30 7.15 -8.65
CA SER A 302 11.85 5.98 -9.31
C SER A 302 11.29 4.70 -8.69
N VAL A 303 11.34 3.59 -9.44
CA VAL A 303 10.81 2.27 -9.04
C VAL A 303 11.90 1.23 -9.06
N TRP A 304 12.20 0.66 -7.90
CA TRP A 304 13.20 -0.39 -7.70
C TRP A 304 12.54 -1.77 -7.63
N ALA A 305 13.27 -2.81 -8.02
CA ALA A 305 12.81 -4.19 -7.90
C ALA A 305 13.81 -5.06 -7.15
N SER A 306 13.28 -5.90 -6.28
CA SER A 306 13.96 -6.97 -5.56
C SER A 306 13.43 -8.32 -6.06
N PHE A 307 14.30 -9.33 -6.14
CA PHE A 307 13.96 -10.69 -6.59
C PHE A 307 14.22 -11.77 -5.53
N ASP A 308 14.61 -11.37 -4.32
CA ASP A 308 14.98 -12.27 -3.22
C ASP A 308 14.19 -11.96 -1.93
N GLY A 309 12.97 -11.43 -2.11
CA GLY A 309 12.08 -11.08 -1.01
C GLY A 309 12.45 -9.80 -0.25
N GLY A 310 13.27 -8.92 -0.82
CA GLY A 310 13.62 -7.61 -0.27
C GLY A 310 15.04 -7.54 0.28
N LYS A 311 15.84 -8.61 0.12
CA LYS A 311 17.20 -8.68 0.68
C LYS A 311 18.17 -7.81 -0.10
N SER A 312 18.01 -7.72 -1.42
CA SER A 312 18.80 -6.88 -2.32
C SER A 312 17.94 -6.23 -3.42
N TRP A 313 18.41 -5.13 -3.98
CA TRP A 313 17.67 -4.29 -4.95
C TRP A 313 18.47 -4.08 -6.24
N PRO A 314 18.63 -5.09 -7.10
CA PRO A 314 19.62 -5.08 -8.19
C PRO A 314 19.30 -4.15 -9.37
N VAL A 315 18.04 -3.72 -9.52
CA VAL A 315 17.61 -2.92 -10.67
C VAL A 315 16.64 -1.82 -10.29
N LYS A 316 16.73 -0.73 -11.05
CA LYS A 316 16.19 0.54 -10.68
C LYS A 316 15.78 1.33 -11.93
N ARG A 317 14.55 1.86 -12.03
CA ARG A 317 14.13 2.67 -13.19
C ARG A 317 13.50 4.00 -12.81
N LEU A 318 14.00 5.08 -13.43
CA LEU A 318 13.45 6.44 -13.28
C LEU A 318 12.05 6.52 -13.92
N VAL A 319 11.08 7.02 -13.16
CA VAL A 319 9.70 7.24 -13.63
C VAL A 319 9.51 8.69 -14.09
N ASP A 320 9.95 9.65 -13.29
CA ASP A 320 9.87 11.08 -13.62
C ASP A 320 11.01 11.83 -12.94
N ALA A 321 11.75 12.63 -13.71
CA ALA A 321 12.86 13.44 -13.21
C ALA A 321 12.40 14.67 -12.40
N GLY A 322 11.15 15.13 -12.59
CA GLY A 322 10.63 16.33 -11.97
C GLY A 322 10.44 16.25 -10.46
N ARG A 323 10.07 17.40 -9.85
CA ARG A 323 9.78 17.46 -8.41
C ARG A 323 8.60 16.58 -8.07
N SER A 324 8.84 15.69 -7.12
CA SER A 324 7.93 14.61 -6.76
C SER A 324 7.89 14.47 -5.24
N GLY A 325 6.89 13.78 -4.70
CA GLY A 325 6.72 13.60 -3.26
C GLY A 325 6.36 12.17 -2.89
N TYR A 326 5.35 12.04 -2.02
CA TYR A 326 4.87 10.73 -1.59
C TYR A 326 4.39 9.92 -2.78
N SER A 327 4.45 8.60 -2.66
CA SER A 327 4.08 7.69 -3.73
C SER A 327 3.44 6.43 -3.18
N SER A 328 2.50 5.86 -3.92
CA SER A 328 1.80 4.64 -3.56
C SER A 328 1.78 3.70 -4.76
N LEU A 329 2.06 2.42 -4.52
CA LEU A 329 2.07 1.36 -5.54
C LEU A 329 0.84 0.45 -5.40
N ALA A 330 0.36 -0.09 -6.52
CA ALA A 330 -0.59 -1.20 -6.53
C ALA A 330 -0.28 -2.14 -7.69
N VAL A 331 -0.75 -3.39 -7.60
CA VAL A 331 -0.61 -4.40 -8.64
C VAL A 331 -1.97 -4.88 -9.09
N GLY A 332 -2.11 -5.10 -10.39
CA GLY A 332 -3.34 -5.58 -10.99
C GLY A 332 -3.72 -7.01 -10.60
N ARG A 333 -5.00 -7.32 -10.75
CA ARG A 333 -5.55 -8.66 -10.50
C ARG A 333 -5.58 -9.46 -11.79
N ASN A 334 -5.17 -10.73 -11.71
CA ASN A 334 -5.28 -11.66 -12.82
C ASN A 334 -6.74 -11.79 -13.29
N GLN A 335 -6.96 -12.15 -14.56
CA GLN A 335 -8.28 -12.28 -15.19
C GLN A 335 -9.15 -11.01 -15.12
N SER A 336 -8.52 -9.82 -15.07
CA SER A 336 -9.20 -8.52 -15.13
C SER A 336 -8.47 -7.59 -16.10
N PHE A 337 -9.06 -6.43 -16.42
CA PHE A 337 -8.38 -5.41 -17.24
C PHE A 337 -7.10 -4.85 -16.59
N SER A 338 -6.92 -5.06 -15.29
CA SER A 338 -5.70 -4.67 -14.58
C SER A 338 -4.59 -5.73 -14.65
N ALA A 339 -4.85 -6.94 -15.14
CA ALA A 339 -3.87 -8.02 -15.14
C ALA A 339 -2.55 -7.61 -15.84
N GLY A 340 -1.41 -7.98 -15.25
CA GLY A 340 -0.08 -7.65 -15.76
C GLY A 340 0.38 -6.19 -15.55
N TRP A 341 -0.50 -5.33 -15.03
CA TRP A 341 -0.16 -3.93 -14.74
C TRP A 341 0.30 -3.72 -13.32
N ILE A 342 1.24 -2.79 -13.19
CA ILE A 342 1.72 -2.21 -11.94
C ILE A 342 1.41 -0.72 -12.03
N TYR A 343 0.85 -0.16 -10.96
CA TYR A 343 0.41 1.22 -10.89
C TYR A 343 1.22 1.98 -9.86
N LEU A 344 1.59 3.21 -10.17
CA LEU A 344 2.24 4.13 -9.25
C LEU A 344 1.50 5.46 -9.28
N LEU A 345 0.92 5.86 -8.15
CA LEU A 345 0.34 7.17 -7.93
C LEU A 345 1.31 8.00 -7.09
N TYR A 346 1.73 9.17 -7.56
CA TYR A 346 2.71 9.99 -6.84
C TYR A 346 2.37 11.48 -6.91
N GLU A 347 2.75 12.18 -5.85
CA GLU A 347 2.64 13.63 -5.76
C GLU A 347 3.60 14.32 -6.72
N HIS A 348 3.16 15.42 -7.32
CA HIS A 348 3.99 16.27 -8.15
C HIS A 348 4.02 17.71 -7.61
N ASP A 349 5.16 18.37 -7.76
CA ASP A 349 5.43 19.76 -7.35
C ASP A 349 6.14 20.53 -8.48
N PRO A 350 6.22 21.87 -8.48
CA PRO A 350 5.54 22.81 -7.57
C PRO A 350 4.04 22.93 -7.84
N PHE A 351 3.57 22.45 -8.99
CA PHE A 351 2.15 22.36 -9.29
C PHE A 351 1.57 21.15 -8.59
N LYS A 352 0.92 21.39 -7.44
CA LYS A 352 0.25 20.36 -6.63
C LYS A 352 -0.67 19.46 -7.46
N GLY A 353 -0.88 18.26 -6.97
CA GLY A 353 -1.59 17.22 -7.69
C GLY A 353 -0.83 15.91 -7.74
N ALA A 354 -1.35 14.98 -8.52
CA ALA A 354 -0.77 13.66 -8.68
C ALA A 354 -0.70 13.27 -10.15
N HIS A 355 0.35 12.54 -10.48
CA HIS A 355 0.38 11.71 -11.66
C HIS A 355 0.13 10.26 -11.26
N ILE A 356 -0.48 9.52 -12.17
CA ILE A 356 -0.50 8.08 -12.13
C ILE A 356 0.24 7.54 -13.36
N VAL A 357 1.08 6.55 -13.13
CA VAL A 357 1.67 5.75 -14.19
C VAL A 357 1.23 4.30 -14.08
N ARG A 358 1.18 3.62 -15.22
CA ARG A 358 1.05 2.16 -15.28
C ARG A 358 2.14 1.57 -16.16
N PHE A 359 2.72 0.47 -15.72
CA PHE A 359 3.85 -0.19 -16.37
C PHE A 359 3.87 -1.68 -16.05
N ASN A 360 4.76 -2.44 -16.68
CA ASN A 360 5.00 -3.86 -16.39
C ASN A 360 6.43 -4.11 -15.90
N LEU A 361 6.72 -5.35 -15.48
CA LEU A 361 8.04 -5.71 -14.94
C LEU A 361 9.14 -5.60 -16.01
N THR A 362 8.87 -5.95 -17.27
CA THR A 362 9.83 -5.76 -18.39
C THR A 362 10.28 -4.31 -18.51
N TRP A 363 9.38 -3.34 -18.31
CA TRP A 363 9.78 -1.94 -18.24
C TRP A 363 10.76 -1.71 -17.08
N VAL A 364 10.51 -2.18 -15.87
CA VAL A 364 11.47 -1.99 -14.75
C VAL A 364 12.83 -2.63 -15.03
N LEU A 365 12.85 -3.81 -15.66
CA LEU A 365 14.07 -4.56 -16.00
C LEU A 365 14.98 -3.84 -17.01
N ASN A 366 14.41 -3.00 -17.87
CA ASN A 366 15.16 -2.13 -18.78
C ASN A 366 15.72 -0.86 -18.08
N GLY A 367 15.80 -0.88 -16.75
CA GLY A 367 16.36 0.17 -15.92
C GLY A 367 17.88 0.10 -15.79
N THR A 368 18.40 0.81 -14.78
CA THR A 368 19.80 0.85 -14.40
C THR A 368 20.08 -0.18 -13.30
N LEU A 369 21.19 -0.91 -13.41
CA LEU A 369 21.67 -1.80 -12.36
C LEU A 369 22.22 -0.99 -11.19
N THR A 370 21.99 -1.47 -9.97
CA THR A 370 22.40 -0.77 -8.74
C THR A 370 23.74 -1.25 -8.18
N GLY A 371 24.14 -2.47 -8.54
CA GLY A 371 25.25 -3.19 -7.90
C GLY A 371 24.88 -3.89 -6.58
N ASP A 372 23.64 -3.75 -6.10
CA ASP A 372 23.13 -4.43 -4.90
C ASP A 372 22.41 -5.73 -5.29
N GLY A 373 23.17 -6.83 -5.38
CA GLY A 373 22.66 -8.15 -5.78
C GLY A 373 22.66 -8.39 -7.28
N ALA A 374 21.89 -9.38 -7.74
CA ALA A 374 21.81 -9.77 -9.15
C ALA A 374 20.36 -10.03 -9.58
N ILE A 375 20.04 -9.68 -10.83
CA ILE A 375 18.76 -10.08 -11.44
C ILE A 375 18.86 -11.57 -11.78
N PRO A 376 17.97 -12.44 -11.26
CA PRO A 376 17.99 -13.85 -11.61
C PRO A 376 17.56 -14.05 -13.07
N ASN A 377 17.82 -15.23 -13.61
CA ASN A 377 17.31 -15.58 -14.92
C ASN A 377 15.77 -15.79 -14.84
N LEU A 378 15.00 -14.86 -15.41
CA LEU A 378 13.54 -14.86 -15.37
C LEU A 378 12.90 -15.69 -16.51
N ARG A 379 13.59 -16.71 -17.03
CA ARG A 379 13.06 -17.58 -18.08
C ARG A 379 11.72 -18.18 -17.69
N LEU A 380 10.80 -18.16 -18.65
CA LEU A 380 9.52 -18.84 -18.60
C LEU A 380 9.82 -20.34 -18.77
N ASN A 381 9.50 -21.15 -17.76
CA ASN A 381 9.63 -22.60 -17.84
C ASN A 381 8.39 -23.22 -18.47
#